data_AF-A0A8S4EA77-F1
#
_entry.id   AF-A0A8S4EA77-F1
#
_cell.length_a   1.000
_cell.length_b   1.000
_cell.length_c   1.000
_cell.angle_alpha   90.00
_cell.angle_beta   90.00
_cell.angle_gamma   90.00
#
_symmetry.space_group_name_H-M   'P 1'
#
loop_
_entity.id
_entity.type
_entity.pdbx_description
1 polymer ?
#
loop_
_entity_poly.entity_id
_entity_poly.type
_entity_poly.pdbx_seq_one_letter_code
_entity_poly.pdbx_strand_id
1 'polypeptide(L)'
;MTVKSADEAEALPDMDTTCELLDKLVLKQLHLMEDKMRAEVNIEANLNNGTIHLAKSRYIMGQSSVSATRLPLDTSPEFSASTLCASTEEDGVTQLKVVESDAENTVNPLRWFGVLVPQNLHKAQSIFQNTINYVIECANIQLQLTSNLENIELLKKFKSSLGVGSVE
;
A
#
# COMPACT_ATOMS: atom_id res chain seq x y z
N MET A 1 -19.44 55.34 0.10
CA MET A 1 -20.20 54.97 1.32
C MET A 1 -20.72 53.56 1.09
N THR A 2 -20.31 52.50 1.76
CA THR A 2 -19.64 52.34 3.06
C THR A 2 -18.96 50.97 3.02
N VAL A 3 -17.64 51.00 3.16
CA VAL A 3 -16.77 50.11 3.91
C VAL A 3 -17.41 48.83 4.48
N LYS A 4 -16.98 47.67 3.97
CA LYS A 4 -16.67 46.51 4.81
C LYS A 4 -15.21 46.14 4.54
N SER A 5 -14.34 46.77 5.31
CA SER A 5 -12.95 46.39 5.51
C SER A 5 -12.88 45.43 6.68
N ALA A 6 -11.88 44.56 6.65
CA ALA A 6 -11.26 43.88 7.79
C ALA A 6 -12.15 42.82 8.46
N ASP A 7 -11.67 41.67 8.90
CA ASP A 7 -10.32 41.21 9.18
C ASP A 7 -10.50 39.69 9.38
N GLU A 8 -10.19 38.85 8.38
CA GLU A 8 -9.83 37.46 8.71
C GLU A 8 -8.34 37.52 9.04
N ALA A 9 -8.05 38.12 10.20
CA ALA A 9 -6.76 37.99 10.84
C ALA A 9 -6.61 36.50 11.15
N GLU A 10 -5.87 35.82 10.27
CA GLU A 10 -5.42 34.45 10.45
C GLU A 10 -4.58 34.44 11.73
N ALA A 11 -5.25 34.19 12.85
CA ALA A 11 -4.65 34.20 14.17
C ALA A 11 -3.55 33.17 14.18
N LEU A 12 -2.30 33.64 14.36
CA LEU A 12 -1.14 32.78 14.50
C LEU A 12 -1.48 31.66 15.51
N PRO A 13 -1.26 30.38 15.16
CA PRO A 13 -1.71 29.28 15.98
C PRO A 13 -1.09 29.38 17.37
N ASP A 14 -1.96 29.50 18.38
CA ASP A 14 -1.57 29.57 19.78
C ASP A 14 -0.90 28.26 20.22
N MET A 15 -0.09 28.32 21.29
CA MET A 15 0.68 27.18 21.77
C MET A 15 -0.22 26.00 22.15
N ASP A 16 -1.40 26.28 22.73
CA ASP A 16 -2.39 25.26 23.08
C ASP A 16 -2.95 24.58 21.82
N THR A 17 -3.30 25.35 20.79
CA THR A 17 -3.80 24.78 19.51
C THR A 17 -2.76 23.90 18.81
N THR A 18 -1.47 24.29 18.89
CA THR A 18 -0.36 23.49 18.35
C THR A 18 -0.20 22.18 19.12
N CYS A 19 -0.36 22.21 20.45
CA CYS A 19 -0.30 21.01 21.29
C CYS A 19 -1.47 20.06 20.98
N GLU A 20 -2.70 20.57 20.88
CA GLU A 20 -3.87 19.76 20.52
C GLU A 20 -3.70 19.11 19.14
N LEU A 21 -3.18 19.83 18.16
CA LEU A 21 -2.94 19.30 16.82
C LEU A 21 -1.87 18.20 16.85
N LEU A 22 -0.79 18.40 17.61
CA LEU A 22 0.26 17.41 17.79
C LEU A 22 -0.29 16.13 18.43
N ASP A 23 -1.11 16.26 19.48
CA ASP A 23 -1.74 15.12 20.15
C ASP A 23 -2.66 14.35 19.18
N LYS A 24 -3.47 15.06 18.39
CA LYS A 24 -4.33 14.46 17.34
C LYS A 24 -3.50 13.70 16.30
N LEU A 25 -2.38 14.25 15.84
CA LEU A 25 -1.51 13.59 14.85
C LEU A 25 -0.81 12.36 15.43
N VAL A 26 -0.38 12.42 16.70
CA VAL A 26 0.21 11.27 17.40
C VAL A 26 -0.83 10.17 17.59
N LEU A 27 -2.06 10.49 17.97
CA LEU A 27 -3.16 9.52 18.05
C LEU A 27 -3.45 8.91 16.66
N LYS A 28 -3.49 9.74 15.61
CA LYS A 28 -3.64 9.26 14.22
C LYS A 28 -2.49 8.32 13.83
N GLN A 29 -1.26 8.62 14.25
CA GLN A 29 -0.09 7.77 14.00
C GLN A 29 -0.26 6.38 14.64
N LEU A 30 -0.75 6.33 15.88
CA LEU A 30 -1.02 5.07 16.58
C LEU A 30 -2.10 4.25 15.86
N HIS A 31 -3.16 4.89 15.41
CA HIS A 31 -4.24 4.21 14.69
C HIS A 31 -3.77 3.66 13.33
N LEU A 32 -3.04 4.47 12.56
CA LEU A 32 -2.44 4.02 11.30
C LEU A 32 -1.44 2.86 11.50
N MET A 33 -0.72 2.83 12.63
CA MET A 33 0.16 1.70 12.96
C MET A 33 -0.63 0.43 13.26
N GLU A 34 -1.75 0.53 13.98
CA GLU A 34 -2.66 -0.60 14.20
C GLU A 34 -3.20 -1.14 12.87
N ASP A 35 -3.67 -0.25 11.99
CA ASP A 35 -4.19 -0.61 10.68
C ASP A 35 -3.13 -1.28 9.81
N LYS A 36 -1.88 -0.77 9.83
CA LYS A 36 -0.74 -1.40 9.16
C LYS A 36 -0.50 -2.82 9.68
N MET A 37 -0.44 -3.00 11.01
CA MET A 37 -0.23 -4.32 11.61
C MET A 37 -1.34 -5.29 11.20
N ARG A 38 -2.59 -4.83 11.19
CA ARG A 38 -3.74 -5.64 10.76
C ARG A 38 -3.65 -6.02 9.28
N ALA A 39 -3.25 -5.08 8.43
CA ALA A 39 -3.04 -5.34 7.00
C ALA A 39 -1.93 -6.37 6.77
N GLU A 40 -0.80 -6.26 7.49
CA GLU A 40 0.31 -7.23 7.40
C GLU A 40 -0.12 -8.64 7.81
N VAL A 41 -0.85 -8.80 8.93
CA VAL A 41 -1.40 -10.09 9.34
C VAL A 41 -2.34 -10.67 8.29
N ASN A 42 -3.17 -9.83 7.66
CA ASN A 42 -4.07 -10.27 6.59
C ASN A 42 -3.31 -10.72 5.33
N ILE A 43 -2.27 -9.98 4.93
CA ILE A 43 -1.38 -10.32 3.81
C ILE A 43 -0.71 -11.68 4.08
N GLU A 44 -0.16 -11.88 5.26
CA GLU A 44 0.48 -13.14 5.68
C GLU A 44 -0.50 -14.31 5.63
N ALA A 45 -1.71 -14.13 6.15
CA ALA A 45 -2.74 -15.16 6.14
C ALA A 45 -3.11 -15.58 4.70
N ASN A 46 -3.27 -14.62 3.79
CA ASN A 46 -3.57 -14.90 2.38
C ASN A 46 -2.38 -15.53 1.65
N LEU A 47 -1.15 -15.06 1.90
CA LEU A 47 0.07 -15.66 1.35
C LEU A 47 0.23 -17.12 1.77
N ASN A 48 -0.01 -17.42 3.05
CA ASN A 48 0.00 -18.78 3.57
C ASN A 48 -1.09 -19.64 2.90
N ASN A 49 -2.31 -19.14 2.79
CA ASN A 49 -3.43 -19.84 2.15
C ASN A 49 -3.13 -20.15 0.66
N GLY A 50 -2.66 -19.15 -0.09
CA GLY A 50 -2.24 -19.33 -1.48
C GLY A 50 -1.13 -20.37 -1.62
N THR A 51 -0.13 -20.33 -0.73
CA THR A 51 0.98 -21.30 -0.70
C THR A 51 0.52 -22.73 -0.39
N ILE A 52 -0.45 -22.91 0.50
CA ILE A 52 -1.07 -24.23 0.76
C ILE A 52 -1.74 -24.76 -0.51
N HIS A 53 -2.44 -23.91 -1.26
CA HIS A 53 -3.05 -24.30 -2.53
C HIS A 53 -2.01 -24.64 -3.62
N LEU A 54 -0.87 -23.93 -3.66
CA LEU A 54 0.27 -24.31 -4.51
C LEU A 54 0.81 -25.69 -4.12
N ALA A 55 1.01 -25.95 -2.82
CA ALA A 55 1.51 -27.23 -2.32
C ALA A 55 0.57 -28.39 -2.69
N LYS A 56 -0.75 -28.20 -2.52
CA LYS A 56 -1.77 -29.17 -2.95
C LYS A 56 -1.72 -29.42 -4.45
N SER A 57 -1.55 -28.36 -5.24
CA SER A 57 -1.43 -28.48 -6.70
C SER A 57 -0.21 -29.29 -7.10
N ARG A 58 0.95 -29.00 -6.50
CA ARG A 58 2.19 -29.76 -6.71
C ARG A 58 2.05 -31.23 -6.32
N TYR A 59 1.37 -31.52 -5.20
CA TYR A 59 1.11 -32.89 -4.78
C TYR A 59 0.26 -33.65 -5.81
N ILE A 60 -0.83 -33.03 -6.29
CA ILE A 60 -1.74 -33.62 -7.28
C ILE A 60 -1.05 -33.85 -8.62
N MET A 61 -0.26 -32.88 -9.11
CA MET A 61 0.36 -32.95 -10.43
C MET A 61 1.66 -33.78 -10.45
N GLY A 62 2.15 -34.22 -9.29
CA GLY A 62 3.38 -35.00 -9.19
C GLY A 62 4.67 -34.21 -9.53
N GLN A 63 5.81 -34.91 -9.55
CA GLN A 63 7.13 -34.30 -9.59
C GLN A 63 7.54 -33.74 -10.97
N SER A 64 6.94 -34.25 -12.05
CA SER A 64 7.31 -33.93 -13.45
C SER A 64 6.63 -32.68 -14.01
N SER A 65 5.60 -32.18 -13.34
CA SER A 65 4.74 -31.08 -13.79
C SER A 65 5.24 -29.69 -13.40
N VAL A 66 6.09 -29.60 -12.38
CA VAL A 66 6.60 -28.33 -11.81
C VAL A 66 8.13 -28.20 -11.90
N SER A 67 8.74 -28.79 -12.93
CA SER A 67 10.19 -28.63 -13.17
C SER A 67 10.50 -27.17 -13.58
N ALA A 68 11.70 -26.68 -13.23
CA ALA A 68 12.20 -25.37 -13.65
C ALA A 68 12.15 -25.17 -15.18
N THR A 69 12.12 -26.26 -15.96
CA THR A 69 11.92 -26.27 -17.42
C THR A 69 10.58 -25.69 -17.87
N ARG A 70 9.60 -25.53 -16.97
CA ARG A 70 8.27 -24.97 -17.28
C ARG A 70 8.21 -23.45 -17.13
N LEU A 71 9.22 -22.84 -16.51
CA LEU A 71 9.27 -21.40 -16.35
C LEU A 71 9.88 -20.75 -17.59
N PRO A 72 9.45 -19.52 -17.95
CA PRO A 72 10.14 -18.72 -18.96
C PRO A 72 11.64 -18.60 -18.62
N LEU A 73 12.48 -18.83 -19.60
CA LEU A 73 13.94 -18.63 -19.55
C LEU A 73 14.32 -17.37 -20.34
N ASP A 74 15.59 -16.94 -20.29
CA ASP A 74 16.08 -15.76 -21.02
C ASP A 74 15.86 -15.83 -22.55
N THR A 75 15.64 -17.03 -23.08
CA THR A 75 15.33 -17.28 -24.50
C THR A 75 13.83 -17.24 -24.82
N SER A 76 12.97 -17.09 -23.81
CA SER A 76 11.51 -17.00 -23.99
C SER A 76 11.12 -15.60 -24.47
N PRO A 77 10.01 -15.46 -25.22
CA PRO A 77 9.52 -14.15 -25.61
C PRO A 77 9.21 -13.30 -24.38
N GLU A 78 9.53 -12.01 -24.47
CA GLU A 78 9.23 -11.05 -23.42
C GLU A 78 7.72 -10.86 -23.28
N PHE A 79 7.25 -10.81 -22.03
CA PHE A 79 5.84 -10.62 -21.70
C PHE A 79 5.70 -9.50 -20.68
N SER A 80 4.59 -8.77 -20.77
CA SER A 80 4.28 -7.69 -19.84
C SER A 80 3.53 -8.21 -18.62
N ALA A 81 3.70 -7.53 -17.49
CA ALA A 81 2.89 -7.79 -16.30
C ALA A 81 1.40 -7.54 -16.59
N SER A 82 0.52 -8.41 -16.12
CA SER A 82 -0.94 -8.24 -16.25
C SER A 82 -1.51 -7.16 -15.32
N THR A 83 -0.79 -6.88 -14.24
CA THR A 83 -1.23 -6.02 -13.15
C THR A 83 -0.09 -5.09 -12.78
N LEU A 84 -0.39 -3.80 -12.71
CA LEU A 84 0.55 -2.71 -12.49
C LEU A 84 0.15 -1.91 -11.25
N CYS A 85 1.13 -1.23 -10.66
CA CYS A 85 0.90 -0.25 -9.62
C CYS A 85 0.98 1.14 -10.26
N ALA A 86 -0.07 1.94 -10.10
CA ALA A 86 -0.11 3.33 -10.53
C ALA A 86 -0.21 4.25 -9.31
N SER A 87 0.50 5.36 -9.35
CA SER A 87 0.33 6.44 -8.38
C SER A 87 -0.74 7.40 -8.89
N THR A 88 -1.66 7.78 -8.01
CA THR A 88 -2.70 8.78 -8.25
C THR A 88 -2.62 9.84 -7.16
N GLU A 89 -2.87 11.09 -7.53
CA GLU A 89 -3.00 12.18 -6.57
C GLU A 89 -4.50 12.45 -6.39
N GLU A 90 -5.01 12.14 -5.21
CA GLU A 90 -6.41 12.36 -4.83
C GLU A 90 -6.40 13.28 -3.61
N ASP A 91 -7.06 14.44 -3.72
CA ASP A 91 -7.10 15.48 -2.67
C ASP A 91 -5.72 15.96 -2.17
N GLY A 92 -4.71 15.99 -3.05
CA GLY A 92 -3.34 16.38 -2.70
C GLY A 92 -2.55 15.30 -1.94
N VAL A 93 -3.10 14.09 -1.83
CA VAL A 93 -2.45 12.93 -1.21
C VAL A 93 -2.08 11.92 -2.29
N THR A 94 -0.80 11.54 -2.32
CA THR A 94 -0.31 10.46 -3.18
C THR A 94 -0.83 9.12 -2.69
N GLN A 95 -1.56 8.40 -3.54
CA GLN A 95 -2.07 7.06 -3.28
C GLN A 95 -1.68 6.10 -4.41
N LEU A 96 -1.43 4.85 -4.05
CA LEU A 96 -1.16 3.77 -4.97
C LEU A 96 -2.47 3.01 -5.27
N LYS A 97 -2.67 2.63 -6.54
CA LYS A 97 -3.80 1.82 -6.99
C LYS A 97 -3.32 0.68 -7.89
N VAL A 98 -4.03 -0.45 -7.80
CA VAL A 98 -3.84 -1.59 -8.70
C VAL A 98 -4.56 -1.28 -10.02
N VAL A 99 -3.83 -1.39 -11.13
CA VAL A 99 -4.36 -1.14 -12.48
C VAL A 99 -4.05 -2.34 -13.36
N GLU A 100 -4.99 -2.72 -14.21
CA GLU A 100 -4.75 -3.75 -15.22
C GLU A 100 -3.91 -3.20 -16.38
N SER A 101 -3.02 -4.02 -16.92
CA SER A 101 -2.16 -3.62 -18.03
C SER A 101 -2.90 -3.70 -19.36
N ASP A 102 -2.81 -2.63 -20.17
CA ASP A 102 -3.32 -2.60 -21.54
C ASP A 102 -2.38 -3.32 -22.55
N ALA A 103 -1.29 -3.91 -22.08
CA ALA A 103 -0.32 -4.56 -22.95
C ALA A 103 -0.92 -5.82 -23.61
N GLU A 104 -0.77 -5.92 -24.94
CA GLU A 104 -1.29 -7.06 -25.71
C GLU A 104 -0.51 -8.36 -25.44
N ASN A 105 0.73 -8.28 -24.94
CA ASN A 105 1.61 -9.41 -24.67
C ASN A 105 1.58 -9.91 -23.21
N THR A 106 0.46 -9.73 -22.49
CA THR A 106 0.31 -10.32 -21.16
C THR A 106 0.13 -11.84 -21.24
N VAL A 107 0.69 -12.56 -20.26
CA VAL A 107 0.67 -14.04 -20.24
C VAL A 107 0.01 -14.54 -18.96
N ASN A 108 -0.92 -15.49 -19.09
CA ASN A 108 -1.47 -16.19 -17.93
C ASN A 108 -0.49 -17.29 -17.47
N PRO A 109 0.11 -17.18 -16.26
CA PRO A 109 1.09 -18.14 -15.75
C PRO A 109 0.57 -19.58 -15.62
N LEU A 110 -0.75 -19.78 -15.49
CA LEU A 110 -1.31 -21.12 -15.40
C LEU A 110 -1.04 -21.95 -16.67
N ARG A 111 -0.93 -21.31 -17.83
CA ARG A 111 -0.68 -21.98 -19.11
C ARG A 111 0.70 -22.63 -19.18
N TRP A 112 1.65 -22.21 -18.34
CA TRP A 112 2.98 -22.81 -18.25
C TRP A 112 2.93 -24.26 -17.74
N PHE A 113 1.86 -24.65 -17.05
CA PHE A 113 1.69 -25.97 -16.45
C PHE A 113 0.82 -26.92 -17.31
N GLY A 114 0.52 -26.55 -18.55
CA GLY A 114 -0.22 -27.36 -19.51
C GLY A 114 -1.74 -27.09 -19.50
N VAL A 115 -2.49 -27.95 -20.19
CA VAL A 115 -3.94 -27.78 -20.43
C VAL A 115 -4.78 -28.22 -19.22
N LEU A 116 -4.30 -29.19 -18.44
CA LEU A 116 -5.04 -29.76 -17.31
C LEU A 116 -4.46 -29.25 -15.98
N VAL A 117 -4.87 -28.04 -15.60
CA VAL A 117 -4.43 -27.40 -14.36
C VAL A 117 -5.40 -27.73 -13.22
N PRO A 118 -4.92 -28.17 -12.03
CA PRO A 118 -5.78 -28.44 -10.89
C PRO A 118 -6.51 -27.19 -10.41
N GLN A 119 -7.74 -27.36 -9.90
CA GLN A 119 -8.54 -26.28 -9.31
C GLN A 119 -7.82 -25.53 -8.17
N ASN A 120 -6.95 -26.23 -7.43
CA ASN A 120 -6.13 -25.62 -6.39
C ASN A 120 -5.16 -24.57 -6.97
N LEU A 121 -4.63 -24.74 -8.19
CA LEU A 121 -3.68 -23.81 -8.78
C LEU A 121 -4.39 -22.54 -9.24
N HIS A 122 -5.60 -22.69 -9.80
CA HIS A 122 -6.49 -21.56 -10.08
C HIS A 122 -6.83 -20.79 -8.80
N LYS A 123 -7.14 -21.50 -7.71
CA LYS A 123 -7.44 -20.87 -6.43
C LYS A 123 -6.24 -20.14 -5.84
N ALA A 124 -5.04 -20.71 -5.94
CA ALA A 124 -3.81 -20.02 -5.55
C ALA A 124 -3.59 -18.73 -6.36
N GLN A 125 -3.75 -18.77 -7.68
CA GLN A 125 -3.63 -17.58 -8.53
C GLN A 125 -4.60 -16.48 -8.09
N SER A 126 -5.89 -16.81 -7.90
CA SER A 126 -6.89 -15.84 -7.46
C SER A 126 -6.58 -15.27 -6.08
N ILE A 127 -6.12 -16.10 -5.13
CA ILE A 127 -5.68 -15.62 -3.81
C ILE A 127 -4.54 -14.62 -3.96
N PHE A 128 -3.49 -14.92 -4.73
CA PHE A 128 -2.36 -14.00 -4.92
C PHE A 128 -2.75 -12.71 -5.63
N GLN A 129 -3.62 -12.77 -6.64
CA GLN A 129 -4.16 -11.57 -7.29
C GLN A 129 -4.90 -10.67 -6.30
N ASN A 130 -5.70 -11.27 -5.41
CA ASN A 130 -6.38 -10.50 -4.35
C ASN A 130 -5.39 -9.97 -3.31
N THR A 131 -4.35 -10.74 -2.95
CA THR A 131 -3.30 -10.30 -2.02
C THR A 131 -2.61 -9.03 -2.48
N ILE A 132 -2.42 -8.83 -3.80
CA ILE A 132 -1.83 -7.60 -4.35
C ILE A 132 -2.63 -6.36 -3.92
N ASN A 133 -3.97 -6.43 -3.90
CA ASN A 133 -4.80 -5.30 -3.45
C ASN A 133 -4.54 -4.95 -1.98
N TYR A 134 -4.44 -5.95 -1.09
CA TYR A 134 -4.13 -5.73 0.32
C TYR A 134 -2.70 -5.18 0.52
N VAL A 135 -1.73 -5.61 -0.31
CA VAL A 135 -0.37 -5.07 -0.28
C VAL A 135 -0.35 -3.59 -0.67
N ILE A 136 -1.12 -3.19 -1.68
CA ILE A 136 -1.25 -1.78 -2.07
C ILE A 136 -1.92 -0.95 -0.98
N GLU A 137 -2.97 -1.46 -0.35
CA GLU A 137 -3.60 -0.80 0.80
C GLU A 137 -2.60 -0.59 1.95
N CYS A 138 -1.80 -1.61 2.28
CA CYS A 138 -0.75 -1.51 3.29
C CYS A 138 0.32 -0.47 2.90
N ALA A 139 0.73 -0.44 1.63
CA ALA A 139 1.68 0.56 1.13
C ALA A 139 1.12 1.99 1.25
N ASN A 140 -0.18 2.19 1.01
CA ASN A 140 -0.83 3.49 1.22
C ASN A 140 -0.84 3.90 2.70
N ILE A 141 -1.11 2.98 3.61
CA ILE A 141 -1.02 3.24 5.06
C ILE A 141 0.42 3.64 5.43
N GLN A 142 1.44 2.99 4.85
CA GLN A 142 2.84 3.35 5.08
C GLN A 142 3.20 4.75 4.56
N LEU A 143 2.67 5.15 3.40
CA LEU A 143 2.81 6.51 2.89
C LEU A 143 2.19 7.53 3.86
N GLN A 144 0.98 7.26 4.36
CA GLN A 144 0.32 8.11 5.34
C GLN A 144 1.09 8.19 6.67
N LEU A 145 1.61 7.07 7.17
CA LEU A 145 2.45 7.03 8.37
C LEU A 145 3.70 7.90 8.22
N THR A 146 4.34 7.85 7.05
CA THR A 146 5.54 8.64 6.77
C THR A 146 5.22 10.13 6.72
N SER A 147 4.19 10.51 5.96
CA SER A 147 3.73 11.91 5.89
C SER A 147 3.31 12.46 7.25
N ASN A 148 2.63 11.66 8.06
CA ASN A 148 2.20 12.07 9.39
C ASN A 148 3.39 12.26 10.36
N LEU A 149 4.44 11.44 10.26
CA LEU A 149 5.68 11.64 11.02
C LEU A 149 6.37 12.95 10.65
N GLU A 150 6.45 13.28 9.36
CA GLU A 150 7.01 14.55 8.90
C GLU A 150 6.23 15.74 9.47
N ASN A 151 4.89 15.68 9.43
CA ASN A 151 4.03 16.71 10.01
C ASN A 151 4.23 16.86 11.53
N ILE A 152 4.35 15.75 12.25
CA ILE A 152 4.66 15.74 13.69
C ILE A 152 6.01 16.42 13.95
N GLU A 153 7.04 16.14 13.16
CA GLU A 153 8.35 16.78 13.29
C GLU A 153 8.30 18.29 13.02
N LEU A 154 7.58 18.71 11.98
CA LEU A 154 7.39 20.12 11.65
C LEU A 154 6.70 20.87 12.80
N LEU A 155 5.61 20.32 13.34
CA LEU A 155 4.90 20.92 14.47
C LEU A 155 5.74 20.96 15.75
N LYS A 156 6.58 19.95 16.00
CA LYS A 156 7.53 19.97 17.13
C LYS A 156 8.56 21.09 16.99
N LYS A 157 9.08 21.31 15.78
CA LYS A 157 10.01 22.42 15.49
C LYS A 157 9.31 23.77 15.67
N PHE A 158 8.09 23.89 15.15
CA PHE A 158 7.26 25.10 15.30
C PHE A 158 6.95 25.41 16.77
N LYS A 159 6.49 24.42 17.55
CA LYS A 159 6.25 24.56 18.99
C LYS A 159 7.51 25.02 19.74
N SER A 160 8.67 24.46 19.39
CA SER A 160 9.95 24.87 20.00
C SER A 160 10.27 26.33 19.70
N SER A 161 9.96 26.84 18.51
CA SER A 161 10.16 28.25 18.17
C SER A 161 9.21 29.21 18.88
N LEU A 162 7.98 28.79 19.20
CA LEU A 162 7.05 29.60 20.01
C LEU A 162 7.50 29.70 21.47
N GLY A 163 8.02 28.61 22.05
CA GLY A 163 8.43 28.57 23.46
C GLY A 163 9.64 29.45 23.81
N VAL A 164 10.45 29.86 22.82
CA VAL A 164 11.60 30.76 23.04
C VAL A 164 11.18 32.23 23.11
N GLY A 165 10.00 32.60 22.58
CA GLY A 165 9.51 33.98 22.55
C GLY A 165 8.83 34.48 23.83
N SER A 166 8.72 33.67 24.88
CA SER A 166 8.10 34.05 26.17
C SER A 166 9.10 34.26 27.33
N VAL A 167 10.40 34.34 27.05
CA VAL A 167 11.46 34.50 28.07
C VAL A 167 12.22 35.84 27.96
N GLU A 168 11.79 36.77 27.11
CA GLU A 168 12.31 38.17 27.09
C GLU A 168 11.30 39.18 27.61
#